data_AF-A0A4Y8I259-F1
#
_entry.id   AF-A0A4Y8I259-F1
#
_cell.length_a   1.000
_cell.length_b   1.000
_cell.length_c   1.000
_cell.angle_alpha   90.00
_cell.angle_beta   90.00
_cell.angle_gamma   90.00
#
_symmetry.space_group_name_H-M   'P 1'
#
loop_
_entity.id
_entity.type
_entity.pdbx_description
1 polymer ?
#
loop_
_entity_poly.entity_id
_entity_poly.type
_entity_poly.pdbx_seq_one_letter_code
_entity_poly.pdbx_strand_id
1 'polypeptide(L)'
;MTSNLDKYKNDLNKLVSEGELLSNAIQYECLPEEFESQVREAMDEDQSRAVIKNLPIFKNNYQGWYSESLVIIKIMLPDRLDDFIQHYEKPKGRKEIGIVTCPLS
;
A
#
# COMPACT_ATOMS: atom_id res chain seq x y z
N MET A 1 -5.67 -31.77 10.14
CA MET A 1 -5.79 -30.54 10.94
C MET A 1 -4.88 -29.51 10.30
N THR A 2 -5.43 -28.54 9.57
CA THR A 2 -4.63 -27.42 9.05
C THR A 2 -4.01 -26.73 10.24
N SER A 3 -2.68 -26.68 10.28
CA SER A 3 -1.99 -26.03 11.39
C SER A 3 -2.35 -24.55 11.36
N ASN A 4 -2.42 -23.88 12.52
CA ASN A 4 -2.73 -22.44 12.55
C ASN A 4 -1.79 -21.62 11.64
N LEU A 5 -0.60 -22.16 11.34
CA LEU A 5 0.39 -21.59 10.43
C LEU A 5 -0.11 -21.50 8.97
N ASP A 6 -0.87 -22.49 8.50
CA ASP A 6 -1.39 -22.50 7.13
C ASP A 6 -2.41 -21.38 6.92
N LYS A 7 -3.19 -21.06 7.96
CA LYS A 7 -4.14 -19.94 7.93
C LYS A 7 -3.42 -18.60 7.83
N TYR A 8 -2.42 -18.36 8.68
CA TYR A 8 -1.65 -17.12 8.65
C TYR A 8 -0.91 -16.92 7.33
N LYS A 9 -0.42 -18.01 6.71
CA LYS A 9 0.20 -17.95 5.38
C LYS A 9 -0.81 -17.51 4.32
N ASN A 10 -2.03 -18.07 4.36
CA ASN A 10 -3.09 -17.70 3.43
C ASN A 10 -3.55 -16.26 3.65
N ASP A 11 -3.69 -15.82 4.90
CA ASP A 11 -4.07 -14.46 5.24
C ASP A 11 -2.99 -13.45 4.79
N LEU A 12 -1.71 -13.80 4.94
CA LEU A 12 -0.60 -12.99 4.44
C LEU A 12 -0.63 -12.89 2.91
N ASN A 13 -0.82 -14.00 2.20
CA ASN A 13 -0.94 -13.97 0.73
C ASN A 13 -2.12 -13.10 0.28
N LYS A 14 -3.25 -13.19 0.99
CA LYS A 14 -4.43 -12.36 0.74
C LYS A 14 -4.10 -10.87 0.92
N LEU A 15 -3.45 -10.49 2.02
CA LEU A 15 -3.03 -9.11 2.26
C LEU A 15 -2.04 -8.60 1.22
N VAL A 16 -1.12 -9.44 0.74
CA VAL A 16 -0.18 -9.03 -0.32
C VAL A 16 -0.94 -8.70 -1.59
N SER A 17 -1.86 -9.57 -2.03
CA SER A 17 -2.70 -9.33 -3.21
C SER A 17 -3.60 -8.10 -3.06
N GLU A 18 -4.19 -7.86 -1.89
CA GLU A 18 -4.95 -6.65 -1.60
C GLU A 18 -4.07 -5.39 -1.61
N GLY A 19 -2.84 -5.49 -1.12
CA GLY A 19 -1.86 -4.41 -1.14
C GLY A 19 -1.45 -4.02 -2.56
N GLU A 20 -1.27 -5.00 -3.45
CA GLU A 20 -1.00 -4.75 -4.87
C GLU A 20 -2.17 -4.01 -5.54
N LEU A 21 -3.41 -4.43 -5.27
CA LEU A 21 -4.61 -3.74 -5.77
C LEU A 21 -4.71 -2.30 -5.25
N LEU A 22 -4.43 -2.08 -3.97
CA LEU A 22 -4.40 -0.75 -3.37
C LEU A 22 -3.28 0.11 -3.96
N SER A 23 -2.11 -0.46 -4.24
CA SER A 23 -1.01 0.22 -4.92
C SER A 23 -1.41 0.68 -6.33
N ASN A 24 -2.15 -0.15 -7.06
CA ASN A 24 -2.68 0.23 -8.36
C ASN A 24 -3.77 1.31 -8.23
N ALA A 25 -4.62 1.22 -7.21
CA ALA A 25 -5.65 2.22 -6.93
C ALA A 25 -5.07 3.61 -6.63
N ILE A 26 -4.01 3.70 -5.80
CA ILE A 26 -3.37 4.98 -5.51
C ILE A 26 -2.65 5.55 -6.74
N GLN A 27 -2.00 4.70 -7.55
CA GLN A 27 -1.38 5.14 -8.80
C GLN A 27 -2.43 5.72 -9.76
N TYR A 28 -3.58 5.07 -9.88
CA TYR A 28 -4.69 5.57 -10.69
C TYR A 28 -5.28 6.89 -10.14
N GLU A 29 -5.42 7.03 -8.81
CA GLU A 29 -5.89 8.27 -8.19
C GLU A 29 -4.91 9.45 -8.38
N CYS A 30 -3.60 9.19 -8.38
CA CYS A 30 -2.57 10.22 -8.51
C CYS A 30 -2.26 10.59 -9.97
N LEU A 31 -2.16 9.60 -10.86
CA LEU A 31 -1.66 9.72 -12.23
C LEU A 31 -2.52 8.87 -13.18
N PRO A 32 -3.78 9.27 -13.45
CA PRO A 32 -4.70 8.46 -14.24
C PRO A 32 -4.22 8.23 -15.68
N GLU A 33 -3.64 9.25 -16.33
CA GLU A 33 -3.19 9.16 -17.73
C GLU A 33 -2.01 8.20 -17.91
N GLU A 34 -0.99 8.30 -17.05
CA GLU A 34 0.17 7.41 -17.10
C GLU A 34 -0.21 5.97 -16.76
N PHE A 35 -1.11 5.78 -15.78
CA PHE A 35 -1.60 4.46 -15.41
C PHE A 35 -2.39 3.81 -16.56
N GLU A 36 -3.29 4.55 -17.21
CA GLU A 36 -4.02 4.03 -18.37
C GLU A 36 -3.09 3.66 -19.53
N SER A 37 -2.05 4.48 -19.79
CA SER A 37 -1.05 4.18 -20.82
C SER A 37 -0.31 2.88 -20.53
N GLN A 38 0.17 2.70 -19.29
CA GLN A 38 0.89 1.49 -18.89
C GLN A 38 0.00 0.24 -18.96
N VAL A 39 -1.26 0.34 -18.54
CA VAL A 39 -2.19 -0.80 -18.59
C VAL A 39 -2.55 -1.16 -20.04
N ARG A 40 -2.71 -0.17 -20.93
CA ARG A 40 -2.96 -0.40 -22.36
C ARG A 40 -1.74 -0.99 -23.08
N GLU A 41 -0.52 -0.67 -22.65
CA GLU A 41 0.70 -1.28 -23.17
C GLU A 41 0.88 -2.73 -22.70
N ALA A 42 0.46 -3.03 -21.46
CA ALA A 42 0.63 -4.34 -20.86
C ALA A 42 -0.45 -5.37 -21.24
N MET A 43 -1.67 -4.93 -21.61
CA MET A 43 -2.84 -5.81 -21.73
C MET A 43 -3.79 -5.41 -22.88
N ASP A 44 -4.64 -6.34 -23.31
CA ASP A 44 -5.71 -6.08 -24.28
C ASP A 44 -6.71 -5.02 -23.77
N GLU A 45 -7.31 -4.28 -24.69
CA GLU A 45 -8.17 -3.12 -24.37
C GLU A 45 -9.38 -3.50 -23.49
N ASP A 46 -9.99 -4.67 -23.71
CA ASP A 46 -11.11 -5.15 -22.90
C ASP A 46 -10.70 -5.50 -21.47
N GLN A 47 -9.49 -6.06 -21.30
CA GLN A 47 -8.95 -6.40 -19.98
C GLN A 47 -8.55 -5.13 -19.21
N SER A 48 -7.97 -4.14 -19.91
CA SER A 48 -7.59 -2.86 -19.31
C SER A 48 -8.80 -2.15 -18.66
N ARG A 49 -9.93 -2.09 -19.38
CA ARG A 49 -11.17 -1.48 -18.88
C ARG A 49 -11.75 -2.25 -17.70
N ALA A 50 -11.67 -3.58 -17.72
CA ALA A 50 -12.11 -4.41 -16.62
C ALA A 50 -11.27 -4.18 -15.36
N VAL A 51 -9.94 -4.06 -15.48
CA VAL A 51 -9.04 -3.77 -14.36
C VAL A 51 -9.36 -2.42 -13.75
N ILE A 52 -9.45 -1.37 -14.57
CA ILE A 52 -9.73 0.00 -14.10
C ILE A 52 -11.07 0.06 -13.36
N LYS A 53 -12.10 -0.63 -13.87
CA LYS A 53 -13.43 -0.66 -13.25
C LYS A 53 -13.47 -1.43 -11.92
N ASN A 54 -12.62 -2.44 -11.76
CA ASN A 54 -12.56 -3.27 -10.55
C ASN A 54 -11.61 -2.73 -9.48
N LEU A 55 -10.91 -1.62 -9.73
CA LEU A 55 -10.02 -1.03 -8.74
C LEU A 55 -10.79 -0.57 -7.50
N PRO A 56 -10.32 -0.92 -6.29
CA PRO A 56 -10.90 -0.41 -5.06
C PRO A 56 -10.63 1.08 -4.89
N ILE A 57 -11.48 1.79 -4.14
CA ILE A 57 -11.21 3.17 -3.75
C ILE A 57 -10.15 3.16 -2.65
N PHE A 58 -8.99 3.78 -2.91
CA PHE A 58 -7.84 3.67 -2.02
C PHE A 58 -8.16 4.20 -0.62
N LYS A 59 -8.78 5.39 -0.53
CA LYS A 59 -9.11 6.05 0.75
C LYS A 59 -9.98 5.21 1.68
N ASN A 60 -10.91 4.43 1.11
CA ASN A 60 -11.85 3.64 1.91
C ASN A 60 -11.23 2.31 2.35
N ASN A 61 -10.44 1.68 1.48
CA ASN A 61 -9.99 0.31 1.68
C ASN A 61 -8.61 0.22 2.34
N TYR A 62 -7.78 1.27 2.24
CA TYR A 62 -6.45 1.30 2.84
C TYR A 62 -6.47 1.12 4.37
N GLN A 63 -7.37 1.81 5.07
CA GLN A 63 -7.43 1.73 6.53
C GLN A 63 -7.79 0.32 7.03
N GLY A 64 -8.71 -0.36 6.32
CA GLY A 64 -9.09 -1.75 6.62
C GLY A 64 -7.89 -2.68 6.44
N TRP A 65 -7.27 -2.63 5.26
CA TRP A 65 -6.08 -3.41 4.94
C TRP A 65 -4.92 -3.18 5.92
N TYR A 66 -4.67 -1.93 6.30
CA TYR A 66 -3.63 -1.57 7.26
C TYR A 66 -3.91 -2.19 8.64
N SER A 67 -5.16 -2.12 9.10
CA SER A 67 -5.57 -2.68 10.39
C SER A 67 -5.44 -4.21 10.41
N GLU A 68 -5.83 -4.88 9.33
CA GLU A 68 -5.68 -6.34 9.17
C GLU A 68 -4.19 -6.75 9.14
N SER A 69 -3.37 -6.01 8.39
CA SER A 69 -1.91 -6.21 8.32
C SER A 69 -1.24 -6.10 9.69
N LEU A 70 -1.66 -5.14 10.50
CA LEU A 70 -1.12 -4.90 11.83
C LEU A 70 -1.35 -6.09 12.77
N VAL A 71 -2.51 -6.74 12.67
CA VAL A 71 -2.82 -7.94 13.47
C VAL A 71 -1.88 -9.10 13.11
N ILE A 72 -1.61 -9.31 11.82
CA ILE A 72 -0.71 -10.39 11.37
C ILE A 72 0.73 -10.12 11.81
N ILE A 73 1.21 -8.88 11.66
CA ILE A 73 2.54 -8.48 12.10
C ILE A 73 2.69 -8.67 13.61
N LYS A 74 1.67 -8.35 14.41
CA LYS A 74 1.70 -8.56 15.86
C LYS A 74 1.87 -10.04 16.25
N ILE A 75 1.30 -10.96 15.47
CA ILE A 75 1.39 -12.41 15.73
C ILE A 75 2.75 -12.96 15.28
N MET A 76 3.25 -12.51 14.11
CA MET A 76 4.46 -13.07 13.48
C MET A 76 5.75 -12.37 13.94
N LEU A 77 5.71 -11.06 14.14
CA LEU A 77 6.86 -10.19 14.40
C LEU A 77 6.52 -9.11 15.44
N PRO A 78 6.20 -9.51 16.70
CA PRO A 78 5.79 -8.57 17.74
C PRO A 78 6.85 -7.48 18.01
N ASP A 79 8.13 -7.84 17.99
CA ASP A 79 9.23 -6.91 18.26
C ASP A 79 9.38 -5.81 17.19
N ARG A 80 8.87 -6.04 15.98
CA ARG A 80 8.94 -5.09 14.85
C ARG A 80 7.61 -4.38 14.59
N LEU A 81 6.62 -4.59 15.45
CA LEU A 81 5.32 -3.94 15.32
C LEU A 81 5.45 -2.42 15.46
N ASP A 82 6.25 -1.96 16.42
CA ASP A 82 6.48 -0.54 16.66
C ASP A 82 7.21 0.11 15.48
N ASP A 83 8.18 -0.56 14.88
CA ASP A 83 8.85 -0.09 13.65
C ASP A 83 7.83 0.12 12.52
N PHE A 84 6.92 -0.84 12.35
CA PHE A 84 5.89 -0.77 11.32
C PHE A 84 4.93 0.41 11.55
N ILE A 85 4.53 0.66 12.80
CA ILE A 85 3.67 1.80 13.14
C ILE A 85 4.41 3.12 12.92
N GLN A 86 5.66 3.23 13.39
CA GLN A 86 6.47 4.44 13.26
C GLN A 86 6.72 4.85 11.80
N HIS A 87 6.83 3.90 10.87
CA HIS A 87 7.00 4.21 9.44
C HIS A 87 5.83 5.00 8.85
N TYR A 88 4.61 4.82 9.36
CA TYR A 88 3.41 5.47 8.85
C TYR A 88 2.88 6.57 9.78
N GLU A 89 3.32 6.62 11.04
CA GLU A 89 3.04 7.75 11.91
C GLU A 89 3.76 9.01 11.41
N LYS A 90 3.00 10.09 11.24
CA LYS A 90 3.61 11.40 10.99
C LYS A 90 4.48 11.76 12.20
N PRO A 91 5.77 12.08 12.01
CA PRO A 91 6.64 12.45 13.11
C PRO A 91 6.09 13.71 13.79
N LYS A 92 5.65 13.58 15.04
CA LYS A 92 4.97 14.64 15.82
C LYS A 92 5.90 15.82 16.22
N GLY A 93 7.09 15.93 15.64
CA GLY A 93 8.13 16.84 16.15
C GLY A 93 9.18 17.30 15.16
N ARG A 94 8.88 17.40 13.86
CA ARG A 94 9.83 18.05 12.94
C ARG A 94 9.73 19.57 13.09
N LYS A 95 10.68 20.18 13.80
CA LYS A 95 11.02 21.59 13.56
C LYS A 95 11.43 21.67 12.09
N GLU A 96 10.79 22.55 11.34
CA GLU A 96 11.16 22.87 9.96
C GLU A 96 12.63 23.27 9.96
N ILE A 97 13.52 22.37 9.52
CA ILE A 97 14.88 22.77 9.20
C ILE A 97 14.74 23.49 7.87
N GLY A 98 14.61 24.81 7.92
CA GLY A 98 14.75 25.65 6.74
C GLY A 98 16.07 25.27 6.08
N ILE A 99 15.99 24.66 4.90
CA ILE A 99 17.15 24.46 4.05
C ILE A 99 17.66 25.86 3.76
N VAL A 100 18.71 26.27 4.48
CA VAL A 100 19.51 27.45 4.13
C VAL A 100 20.11 27.11 2.78
N THR A 101 19.52 27.65 1.72
CA THR A 101 20.15 27.70 0.41
C THR A 101 21.42 28.54 0.59
N CYS A 102 22.57 27.87 0.69
CA CYS A 102 23.86 28.55 0.65
C CYS A 102 23.90 29.42 -0.62
N PRO A 103 24.05 30.75 -0.49
CA PRO A 103 24.30 31.58 -1.66
C PRO A 103 25.74 31.32 -2.07
N LEU A 104 25.93 30.73 -3.25
CA LEU A 104 27.22 30.72 -3.92
C LEU A 104 27.61 32.17 -4.21
N SER A 105 28.57 32.65 -3.43
CA SER A 105 29.38 33.85 -3.65
C SER A 105 30.32 33.67 -4.82
#